data_AF-A0A1Q3Z387-F1
#
_entry.id   AF-A0A1Q3Z387-F1
#
_cell.length_a   1.000
_cell.length_b   1.000
_cell.length_c   1.000
_cell.angle_alpha   90.00
_cell.angle_beta   90.00
_cell.angle_gamma   90.00
#
_symmetry.space_group_name_H-M   'P 1'
#
loop_
_entity.id
_entity.type
_entity.pdbx_description
1 polymer ?
#
loop_
_entity_poly.entity_id
_entity_poly.type
_entity_poly.pdbx_seq_one_letter_code
_entity_poly.pdbx_strand_id
1 'polypeptide(L)' 'MSRVTRPEQRLAALVVEGLALAEIARRMGVTVNTARTHLNRVFDKVGVRTQSALVRVLLTAIAPL' A
#
# COMPACT_ATOMS: atom_id res chain seq x y z
N MET A 1 0.63 1.73 16.83
CA MET A 1 0.27 1.23 15.49
C MET A 1 -1.24 1.27 15.35
N SER A 2 -1.77 2.13 14.48
CA SER A 2 -3.21 2.22 14.23
C SER A 2 -3.64 1.25 13.13
N ARG A 3 -4.90 0.77 13.19
CA ARG A 3 -5.44 -0.25 12.26
C ARG A 3 -5.39 0.23 10.81
N VAL A 4 -4.96 -0.64 9.90
CA VAL A 4 -5.07 -0.43 8.45
C VAL A 4 -6.54 -0.53 8.03
N THR A 5 -7.03 0.46 7.29
CA THR A 5 -8.42 0.57 6.83
C THR A 5 -8.64 -0.16 5.50
N ARG A 6 -9.90 -0.36 5.10
CA ARG A 6 -10.23 -1.06 3.83
C ARG A 6 -9.59 -0.43 2.58
N PRO A 7 -9.62 0.91 2.39
CA PRO A 7 -8.92 1.53 1.25
C PRO A 7 -7.41 1.30 1.25
N GLU A 8 -6.80 1.34 2.44
CA GLU A 8 -5.36 1.12 2.62
C GLU A 8 -4.97 -0.34 2.38
N GLN A 9 -5.80 -1.31 2.78
CA GLN A 9 -5.62 -2.73 2.46
C GLN A 9 -5.70 -2.97 0.95
N ARG A 10 -6.69 -2.38 0.27
CA ARG A 10 -6.82 -2.49 -1.19
C ARG A 10 -5.61 -1.89 -1.91
N LEU A 11 -5.12 -0.75 -1.44
CA LEU A 11 -3.90 -0.15 -1.98
C LEU A 11 -2.68 -1.05 -1.74
N ALA A 12 -2.51 -1.60 -0.53
CA ALA A 12 -1.41 -2.48 -0.20
C ALA A 12 -1.35 -3.74 -1.09
N ALA A 13 -2.50 -4.35 -1.39
CA ALA A 13 -2.57 -5.49 -2.31
C ALA A 13 -2.05 -5.14 -3.71
N LEU A 14 -2.49 -4.00 -4.26
CA LEU A 14 -2.06 -3.53 -5.58
C LEU A 14 -0.58 -3.10 -5.62
N VAL A 15 -0.04 -2.63 -4.49
CA VAL A 15 1.40 -2.32 -4.34
C VAL A 15 2.25 -3.60 -4.42
N VAL A 16 1.79 -4.70 -3.84
CA VAL A 16 2.47 -6.00 -3.90
C VAL A 16 2.51 -6.56 -5.32
N GLU A 17 1.50 -6.25 -6.16
CA GLU A 17 1.52 -6.56 -7.60
C GLU A 17 2.59 -5.77 -8.39
N GLY A 18 3.32 -4.85 -7.77
CA GLY A 18 4.37 -4.07 -8.42
C GLY A 18 3.84 -2.92 -9.30
N LEU A 19 2.57 -2.56 -9.15
CA LEU A 19 1.94 -1.52 -9.97
C LEU A 19 2.46 -0.13 -9.62
N ALA A 20 2.56 0.72 -10.64
CA ALA A 20 2.82 2.14 -10.46
C ALA A 20 1.62 2.85 -9.79
N LEU A 21 1.88 3.89 -9.01
CA LEU A 21 0.85 4.60 -8.25
C LEU A 21 -0.30 5.16 -9.12
N ALA A 22 -0.02 5.54 -10.36
CA ALA A 22 -1.03 6.00 -11.31
C ALA A 22 -1.99 4.86 -11.73
N GLU A 23 -1.47 3.65 -11.94
CA GLU A 23 -2.26 2.47 -12.27
C GLU A 23 -3.09 2.00 -11.07
N ILE A 24 -2.51 2.06 -9.87
CA ILE A 24 -3.23 1.83 -8.61
C ILE A 24 -4.42 2.78 -8.48
N ALA A 25 -4.20 4.07 -8.71
CA ALA A 25 -5.25 5.09 -8.66
C ALA A 25 -6.39 4.80 -9.64
N ARG A 26 -6.04 4.44 -10.89
CA ARG A 26 -7.00 4.03 -11.92
C ARG A 26 -7.83 2.82 -11.49
N ARG A 27 -7.19 1.75 -10.99
CA ARG A 27 -7.89 0.54 -10.51
C ARG A 27 -8.76 0.77 -9.28
N MET A 28 -8.40 1.73 -8.45
CA MET A 28 -9.16 2.13 -7.26
C MET A 28 -10.29 3.13 -7.59
N GLY A 29 -10.31 3.71 -8.79
CA GLY A 29 -11.29 4.74 -9.17
C GLY A 29 -11.08 6.07 -8.43
N VAL A 30 -9.83 6.41 -8.09
CA VAL A 30 -9.47 7.63 -7.35
C VAL A 30 -8.39 8.42 -8.06
N THR A 31 -8.14 9.66 -7.63
CA THR A 31 -7.02 10.46 -8.14
C THR A 31 -5.68 9.89 -7.67
N VAL A 32 -4.61 10.18 -8.42
CA VAL A 32 -3.23 9.82 -8.01
C VAL A 32 -2.87 10.44 -6.65
N ASN A 33 -3.36 11.64 -6.34
CA ASN A 33 -3.13 12.30 -5.06
C ASN A 33 -3.86 11.59 -3.89
N THR A 34 -5.08 11.11 -4.12
CA THR A 34 -5.82 10.28 -3.17
C THR A 34 -5.10 8.96 -2.91
N ALA A 35 -4.64 8.28 -3.97
CA ALA A 35 -3.84 7.07 -3.84
C ALA A 35 -2.53 7.32 -3.07
N ARG A 36 -1.83 8.42 -3.36
CA ARG A 36 -0.63 8.85 -2.61
C ARG A 36 -0.92 9.07 -1.12
N THR A 37 -2.04 9.70 -0.81
CA THR A 37 -2.46 9.93 0.59
C THR A 37 -2.67 8.61 1.33
N HIS A 38 -3.34 7.64 0.68
CA HIS A 38 -3.50 6.30 1.25
C HIS A 38 -2.14 5.59 1.41
N LEU A 39 -1.25 5.67 0.42
CA LEU A 39 0.09 5.08 0.48
C LEU A 39 0.90 5.64 1.66
N ASN A 40 0.90 6.96 1.87
CA ASN A 40 1.58 7.58 3.00
C ASN A 40 1.02 7.11 4.35
N ARG A 41 -0.31 6.99 4.48
CA ARG A 41 -0.90 6.44 5.71
C ARG A 41 -0.54 4.98 5.94
N VAL A 42 -0.41 4.18 4.88
CA VAL A 42 0.10 2.80 4.99
C VAL A 42 1.54 2.81 5.47
N PHE A 43 2.40 3.66 4.90
CA PHE A 43 3.79 3.83 5.33
C PHE A 43 3.89 4.16 6.82
N ASP A 44 3.12 5.13 7.30
CA ASP A 44 3.11 5.53 8.71
C ASP A 44 2.63 4.39 9.64
N LYS A 45 1.62 3.62 9.20
CA LYS A 45 1.06 2.52 9.99
C LYS A 45 1.96 1.27 10.03
N VAL A 46 2.67 1.01 8.94
CA VAL A 46 3.57 -0.14 8.79
C VAL A 46 4.99 0.19 9.28
N GLY A 47 5.34 1.47 9.41
CA GLY A 47 6.65 1.92 9.89
C GLY A 47 7.74 1.88 8.81
N VAL A 48 7.38 2.09 7.55
CA VAL A 48 8.30 2.09 6.40
C VAL A 48 8.24 3.42 5.65
N ARG A 49 9.26 3.74 4.85
CA ARG A 49 9.32 5.01 4.11
C ARG A 49 9.34 4.87 2.59
N THR A 50 9.38 3.64 2.08
CA THR A 50 9.48 3.37 0.64
C THR A 50 8.52 2.26 0.22
N GLN A 51 8.09 2.31 -1.04
CA GLN A 51 7.22 1.29 -1.62
C GLN A 51 7.91 -0.09 -1.61
N SER A 52 9.21 -0.16 -1.92
CA SER A 52 9.97 -1.41 -1.89
C SER A 52 10.07 -2.00 -0.47
N ALA A 53 10.25 -1.16 0.56
CA ALA A 53 10.23 -1.62 1.94
C ALA A 53 8.83 -2.11 2.36
N LEU A 54 7.78 -1.40 1.93
CA LEU A 54 6.40 -1.85 2.14
C LEU A 54 6.14 -3.21 1.49
N VAL A 55 6.53 -3.40 0.23
CA VAL A 55 6.40 -4.68 -0.49
C VAL A 55 7.13 -5.79 0.28
N ARG A 56 8.37 -5.55 0.72
CA ARG A 56 9.13 -6.52 1.51
C ARG A 56 8.38 -6.94 2.77
N VAL A 57 7.90 -5.96 3.55
CA VAL A 57 7.16 -6.24 4.80
C VAL A 57 5.88 -7.04 4.53
N LEU A 58 5.12 -6.66 3.50
CA LEU A 58 3.88 -7.35 3.14
C LEU A 58 4.15 -8.79 2.68
N LEU A 59 5.17 -9.03 1.86
CA LEU A 59 5.52 -10.39 1.43
C LEU A 59 5.98 -11.27 2.60
N THR A 60 6.73 -10.72 3.56
CA THR A 60 7.14 -11.46 4.77
C THR A 60 6.00 -11.70 5.76
N ALA A 61 4.97 -10.84 5.75
CA ALA A 61 3.81 -11.00 6.63
C ALA A 61 2.77 -12.00 6.10
N ILE A 62 2.78 -12.29 4.80
CA ILE A 62 1.83 -13.20 4.14
C ILE A 62 2.42 -14.61 3.97
N ALA A 63 3.75 -14.76 3.99
CA ALA A 63 4.40 -16.06 3.95
C ALA A 63 4.18 -16.82 5.28
N PRO A 64 3.50 -17.99 5.28
CA PRO A 64 3.58 -18.88 6.42
C PRO A 64 5.01 -19.47 6.45
N LEU A 65 5.54 -19.65 7.66
CA LEU A 65 6.74 -20.48 7.89
C LEU A 65 6.50 -21.91 7.39
#